data_AF-A0A955DL67-F1
#
_entry.id   AF-A0A955DL67-F1
#
_cell.length_a   1.000
_cell.length_b   1.000
_cell.length_c   1.000
_cell.angle_alpha   90.00
_cell.angle_beta   90.00
_cell.angle_gamma   90.00
#
_symmetry.space_group_name_H-M   'P 1'
#
loop_
_entity.id
_entity.type
_entity.pdbx_description
1 polymer ?
#
loop_
_entity_poly.entity_id
_entity_poly.type
_entity_poly.pdbx_seq_one_letter_code
_entity_poly.pdbx_strand_id
1 'polypeptide(L)'
;MKTHRQRGGAPARAWGRTAIWMLAGGLLGGSLALLGGCATYANYPAIERDLAVNDPNIHPIPGLMRRALVRVLGDDRLHGRMPERWALNLPKGTGYAMAERVLAETMEQAGVTGGELVSVENDTLPIYSVTRVWIRGDQGEVDVVRPVAWVGLDDRPWSLQKITLHLRGGRYKWDVVTARAWPVGTAAEPELYGWPVVETAQVDEQGERLPEAFTQEAPAEPVESTAAYVEPVERMEAAEAAPIEPMMTEPAPPVEWHPIPQSSWR
;
A
#
# COMPACT_ATOMS: atom_id res chain seq x y z
N MET A 1 37.89 -6.97 -34.71
CA MET A 1 38.04 -8.45 -34.74
C MET A 1 36.67 -9.08 -34.96
N LYS A 2 36.50 -9.82 -36.06
CA LYS A 2 35.31 -10.60 -36.41
C LYS A 2 35.42 -11.97 -35.76
N THR A 3 34.38 -12.44 -35.07
CA THR A 3 34.18 -13.88 -34.82
C THR A 3 32.70 -14.25 -34.94
N HIS A 4 32.44 -14.94 -36.05
CA HIS A 4 31.27 -15.78 -36.33
C HIS A 4 31.09 -16.89 -35.28
N ARG A 5 29.85 -17.20 -34.89
CA ARG A 5 29.45 -18.55 -34.44
C ARG A 5 27.94 -18.73 -34.60
N GLN A 6 27.52 -19.29 -35.74
CA GLN A 6 27.10 -20.68 -35.97
C GLN A 6 25.71 -21.02 -35.40
N ARG A 7 24.75 -20.99 -36.32
CA ARG A 7 23.45 -21.68 -36.25
C ARG A 7 23.68 -23.19 -36.28
N GLY A 8 23.16 -23.90 -35.31
CA GLY A 8 23.00 -25.35 -35.33
C GLY A 8 21.52 -25.69 -35.15
N GLY A 9 20.87 -26.06 -36.25
CA GLY A 9 19.55 -26.66 -36.24
C GLY A 9 19.65 -28.16 -35.93
N ALA A 10 18.63 -28.69 -35.26
CA ALA A 10 18.39 -30.12 -35.15
C ALA A 10 16.87 -30.40 -35.12
N PRO A 11 16.44 -31.59 -35.57
CA PRO A 11 15.27 -31.73 -36.45
C PRO A 11 13.97 -32.14 -35.76
N ALA A 12 12.90 -31.90 -36.52
CA ALA A 12 11.54 -32.35 -36.31
C ALA A 12 11.42 -33.84 -35.98
N ARG A 13 10.63 -34.13 -34.94
CA ARG A 13 9.96 -35.42 -34.76
C ARG A 13 8.46 -35.18 -34.70
N ALA A 14 7.85 -35.13 -35.88
CA ALA A 14 6.48 -35.59 -36.06
C ALA A 14 6.46 -37.10 -35.79
N TRP A 15 5.47 -37.60 -35.06
CA TRP A 15 4.87 -38.94 -35.16
C TRP A 15 3.65 -38.99 -34.23
N GLY A 16 2.52 -39.48 -34.75
CA GLY A 16 1.37 -39.86 -33.93
C GLY A 16 0.08 -39.02 -34.07
N ARG A 17 -0.39 -38.77 -35.30
CA ARG A 17 -1.82 -38.55 -35.54
C ARG A 17 -2.46 -39.92 -35.70
N THR A 18 -3.37 -40.33 -34.81
CA THR A 18 -4.69 -40.90 -35.17
C THR A 18 -5.49 -41.41 -33.98
N ALA A 19 -6.74 -40.93 -33.92
CA ALA A 19 -7.96 -41.67 -33.56
C ALA A 19 -8.21 -42.08 -32.09
N ILE A 20 -8.68 -41.13 -31.27
CA ILE A 20 -9.86 -41.34 -30.39
C ILE A 20 -10.63 -40.00 -30.27
N TRP A 21 -11.46 -39.71 -31.27
CA TRP A 21 -12.70 -38.92 -31.14
C TRP A 21 -13.80 -39.99 -31.11
N MET A 22 -14.69 -40.14 -30.11
CA MET A 22 -16.01 -39.49 -30.10
C MET A 22 -16.86 -39.94 -28.88
N LEU A 23 -16.31 -40.05 -27.67
CA LEU A 23 -17.12 -40.38 -26.46
C LEU A 23 -16.81 -39.51 -25.22
N ALA A 24 -16.37 -38.27 -25.42
CA ALA A 24 -16.01 -37.32 -24.34
C ALA A 24 -16.70 -35.95 -24.51
N GLY A 25 -17.95 -35.93 -24.98
CA GLY A 25 -18.69 -34.71 -25.34
C GLY A 25 -19.53 -34.05 -24.23
N GLY A 26 -19.51 -34.55 -22.99
CA GLY A 26 -20.46 -34.13 -21.94
C GLY A 26 -19.89 -33.51 -20.66
N LEU A 27 -18.57 -33.56 -20.44
CA LEU A 27 -17.96 -33.22 -19.13
C LEU A 27 -16.89 -32.10 -19.20
N LEU A 28 -16.84 -31.36 -20.32
CA LEU A 28 -15.85 -30.29 -20.56
C LEU A 28 -16.45 -28.87 -20.53
N GLY A 29 -17.72 -28.72 -20.15
CA GLY A 29 -18.42 -27.42 -20.11
C GLY A 29 -18.49 -26.74 -18.74
N GLY A 30 -18.09 -27.40 -17.65
CA GLY A 30 -18.40 -26.95 -16.28
C GLY A 30 -17.30 -26.23 -15.49
N SER A 31 -16.04 -26.27 -15.93
CA SER A 31 -14.90 -25.90 -15.06
C SER A 31 -14.29 -24.51 -15.30
N LEU A 32 -14.89 -23.66 -16.15
CA LEU A 32 -14.33 -22.34 -16.48
C LEU A 32 -14.69 -21.23 -15.47
N ALA A 33 -15.62 -21.47 -14.53
CA ALA A 33 -16.08 -20.45 -13.58
C ALA A 33 -15.23 -20.32 -12.29
N LEU A 34 -14.31 -21.26 -12.02
CA LEU A 34 -13.52 -21.28 -10.78
C LEU A 34 -12.13 -20.62 -10.90
N LEU A 35 -11.78 -20.07 -12.06
CA LEU A 35 -10.58 -19.24 -12.23
C LEU A 35 -10.83 -17.75 -12.00
N GLY A 36 -12.02 -17.39 -11.49
CA GLY A 36 -12.30 -16.07 -10.92
C GLY A 36 -11.47 -15.85 -9.66
N GLY A 37 -10.17 -15.60 -9.86
CA GLY A 37 -9.24 -15.30 -8.78
C GLY A 37 -9.78 -14.13 -7.96
N CYS A 38 -9.75 -14.28 -6.64
CA CYS A 38 -10.19 -13.27 -5.69
C CYS A 38 -9.54 -11.93 -6.04
N ALA A 39 -10.28 -11.04 -6.71
CA ALA A 39 -9.84 -9.69 -6.96
C ALA A 39 -9.73 -9.03 -5.59
N THR A 40 -8.49 -8.77 -5.15
CA THR A 40 -8.29 -8.11 -3.88
C THR A 40 -8.62 -6.63 -4.06
N TYR A 41 -9.56 -6.17 -3.25
CA TYR A 41 -9.94 -4.78 -3.14
C TYR A 41 -9.51 -4.30 -1.77
N ALA A 42 -8.72 -3.24 -1.71
CA ALA A 42 -8.30 -2.67 -0.45
C ALA A 42 -8.17 -1.16 -0.54
N ASN A 43 -8.63 -0.47 0.50
CA ASN A 43 -8.53 0.98 0.59
C ASN A 43 -8.02 1.39 1.97
N TYR A 44 -7.15 2.38 1.98
CA TYR A 44 -6.80 3.16 3.14
C TYR A 44 -6.72 4.65 2.74
N PRO A 45 -7.32 5.59 3.49
CA PRO A 45 -8.23 5.33 4.61
C PRO A 45 -9.49 4.57 4.14
N ALA A 46 -10.21 3.97 5.10
CA ALA A 46 -11.45 3.26 4.81
C ALA A 46 -12.47 4.21 4.19
N ILE A 47 -13.10 3.79 3.08
CA ILE A 47 -14.21 4.52 2.47
C ILE A 47 -15.50 3.93 3.04
N GLU A 48 -16.35 4.77 3.62
CA GLU A 48 -17.62 4.33 4.18
C GLU A 48 -18.42 3.58 3.10
N ARG A 49 -18.94 2.39 3.45
CA ARG A 49 -19.76 1.53 2.56
C ARG A 49 -19.03 0.88 1.38
N ASP A 50 -17.69 0.89 1.34
CA ASP A 50 -16.95 0.04 0.39
C ASP A 50 -16.81 -1.39 0.95
N LEU A 51 -16.90 -2.39 0.07
CA LEU A 51 -16.68 -3.81 0.38
C LEU A 51 -15.18 -4.18 0.40
N ALA A 52 -14.30 -3.20 0.18
CA ALA A 52 -12.85 -3.37 0.22
C ALA A 52 -12.34 -3.73 1.62
N VAL A 53 -11.27 -4.51 1.67
CA VAL A 53 -10.56 -4.80 2.91
C VAL A 53 -9.80 -3.55 3.37
N ASN A 54 -10.01 -3.14 4.62
CA ASN A 54 -9.46 -1.90 5.16
C ASN A 54 -8.33 -2.12 6.18
N ASP A 55 -7.89 -3.36 6.39
CA ASP A 55 -6.79 -3.70 7.31
C ASP A 55 -5.43 -3.51 6.60
N PRO A 56 -4.59 -2.54 7.01
CA PRO A 56 -3.29 -2.30 6.37
C PRO A 56 -2.28 -3.44 6.56
N ASN A 57 -2.54 -4.40 7.45
CA ASN A 57 -1.64 -5.51 7.74
C ASN A 57 -1.83 -6.70 6.79
N ILE A 58 -2.92 -6.75 6.02
CA ILE A 58 -3.20 -7.88 5.13
C ILE A 58 -2.44 -7.79 3.82
N HIS A 59 -2.02 -8.94 3.29
CA HIS A 59 -1.48 -9.00 1.94
C HIS A 59 -2.54 -8.57 0.91
N PRO A 60 -2.20 -7.74 -0.09
CA PRO A 60 -0.85 -7.33 -0.49
C PRO A 60 -0.39 -5.93 -0.02
N ILE A 61 -1.11 -5.27 0.89
CA ILE A 61 -0.90 -3.84 1.24
C ILE A 61 0.53 -3.52 1.70
N PRO A 62 1.16 -4.25 2.64
CA PRO A 62 2.53 -3.96 3.07
C PRO A 62 3.56 -3.98 1.95
N GLY A 63 3.40 -4.91 0.99
CA GLY A 63 4.28 -5.00 -0.17
C GLY A 63 4.14 -3.81 -1.12
N LEU A 64 2.93 -3.26 -1.24
CA LEU A 64 2.65 -2.07 -2.03
C LEU A 64 3.26 -0.82 -1.38
N MET A 65 3.06 -0.64 -0.08
CA MET A 65 3.64 0.46 0.71
C MET A 65 5.17 0.47 0.60
N ARG A 66 5.80 -0.69 0.87
CA ARG A 66 7.25 -0.86 0.73
C ARG A 66 7.73 -0.47 -0.67
N ARG A 67 7.09 -0.97 -1.73
CA ARG A 67 7.51 -0.67 -3.11
C ARG A 67 7.41 0.83 -3.43
N ALA A 68 6.35 1.48 -2.97
CA ALA A 68 6.16 2.91 -3.14
C ALA A 68 7.24 3.71 -2.40
N LEU A 69 7.50 3.38 -1.14
CA LEU A 69 8.53 4.02 -0.32
C LEU A 69 9.93 3.84 -0.91
N VAL A 70 10.29 2.63 -1.35
CA VAL A 70 11.58 2.36 -2.02
C VAL A 70 11.78 3.29 -3.22
N ARG A 71 10.72 3.55 -4.00
CA ARG A 71 10.81 4.46 -5.15
C ARG A 71 11.03 5.91 -4.74
N VAL A 72 10.36 6.37 -3.69
CA VAL A 72 10.43 7.76 -3.18
C VAL A 72 11.78 8.02 -2.50
N LEU A 73 12.18 7.17 -1.55
CA LEU A 73 13.43 7.30 -0.82
C LEU A 73 14.64 7.12 -1.75
N GLY A 74 14.55 6.18 -2.69
CA GLY A 74 15.57 6.01 -3.74
C GLY A 74 15.70 7.27 -4.61
N ASP A 75 14.60 7.94 -4.94
CA ASP A 75 14.63 9.22 -5.66
C ASP A 75 15.35 10.30 -4.86
N ASP A 76 14.99 10.46 -3.59
CA ASP A 76 15.60 11.49 -2.74
C ASP A 76 17.08 11.22 -2.48
N ARG A 77 17.47 9.96 -2.29
CA ARG A 77 18.88 9.56 -2.20
C ARG A 77 19.65 9.91 -3.47
N LEU A 78 19.11 9.59 -4.66
CA LEU A 78 19.76 9.86 -5.93
C LEU A 78 19.95 11.36 -6.20
N HIS A 79 19.05 12.20 -5.69
CA HIS A 79 19.13 13.66 -5.84
C HIS A 79 19.81 14.36 -4.66
N GLY A 80 20.40 13.63 -3.71
CA GLY A 80 21.04 14.22 -2.53
C GLY A 80 20.09 14.98 -1.59
N ARG A 81 18.80 14.64 -1.63
CA ARG A 81 17.74 15.23 -0.78
C ARG A 81 17.45 14.41 0.47
N MET A 82 18.09 13.24 0.60
CA MET A 82 17.88 12.33 1.72
C MET A 82 18.53 12.89 2.99
N PRO A 83 17.76 13.13 4.08
CA PRO A 83 18.34 13.54 5.36
C PRO A 83 19.09 12.37 6.02
N GLU A 84 20.00 12.69 6.93
CA GLU A 84 20.76 11.68 7.70
C GLU A 84 19.85 10.87 8.63
N ARG A 85 18.89 11.55 9.26
CA ARG A 85 17.84 10.94 10.11
C ARG A 85 16.46 11.34 9.61
N TRP A 86 15.53 10.42 9.67
CA TRP A 86 14.15 10.62 9.21
C TRP A 86 13.21 9.64 9.89
N ALA A 87 11.94 10.02 9.96
CA ALA A 87 10.90 9.17 10.51
C ALA A 87 9.97 8.64 9.41
N LEU A 88 9.42 7.44 9.61
CA LEU A 88 8.42 6.82 8.76
C LEU A 88 7.09 6.75 9.50
N ASN A 89 6.07 7.36 8.90
CA ASN A 89 4.68 7.24 9.31
C ASN A 89 3.91 6.36 8.32
N LEU A 90 3.19 5.38 8.82
CA LEU A 90 2.43 4.39 8.05
C LEU A 90 0.93 4.51 8.38
N PRO A 91 0.04 3.90 7.57
CA PRO A 91 -1.40 3.93 7.81
C PRO A 91 -1.81 3.53 9.23
N LYS A 92 -2.82 4.20 9.76
CA LYS A 92 -3.48 3.85 11.02
C LYS A 92 -3.88 2.39 11.02
N GLY A 93 -3.62 1.71 12.13
CA GLY A 93 -3.91 0.29 12.28
C GLY A 93 -2.80 -0.62 11.77
N THR A 94 -1.72 -0.09 11.19
CA THR A 94 -0.53 -0.91 10.92
C THR A 94 0.10 -1.33 12.25
N GLY A 95 0.16 -2.63 12.50
CA GLY A 95 0.76 -3.18 13.72
C GLY A 95 2.27 -2.93 13.78
N TYR A 96 2.83 -2.80 14.98
CA TYR A 96 4.24 -2.46 15.18
C TYR A 96 5.20 -3.40 14.42
N ALA A 97 5.06 -4.72 14.59
CA ALA A 97 5.89 -5.70 13.89
C ALA A 97 5.79 -5.60 12.35
N MET A 98 4.61 -5.21 11.84
CA MET A 98 4.43 -4.95 10.41
C MET A 98 5.15 -3.67 9.99
N ALA A 99 5.01 -2.60 10.77
CA ALA A 99 5.63 -1.31 10.53
C ALA A 99 7.16 -1.42 10.51
N GLU A 100 7.75 -2.08 11.51
CA GLU A 100 9.18 -2.36 11.57
C GLU A 100 9.66 -3.14 10.35
N ARG A 101 8.93 -4.19 9.96
CA ARG A 101 9.27 -4.97 8.77
C ARG A 101 9.22 -4.11 7.50
N VAL A 102 8.19 -3.29 7.33
CA VAL A 102 8.09 -2.37 6.18
C VAL A 102 9.25 -1.37 6.18
N LEU A 103 9.62 -0.82 7.34
CA LEU A 103 10.75 0.10 7.48
C LEU A 103 12.06 -0.59 7.10
N ALA A 104 12.39 -1.71 7.73
CA ALA A 104 13.64 -2.44 7.54
C ALA A 104 13.84 -2.86 6.07
N GLU A 105 12.82 -3.49 5.47
CA GLU A 105 12.90 -3.95 4.07
C GLU A 105 12.93 -2.77 3.08
N THR A 106 12.23 -1.67 3.39
CA THR A 106 12.31 -0.43 2.59
C THR A 106 13.73 0.13 2.60
N MET A 107 14.34 0.24 3.78
CA MET A 107 15.69 0.78 3.97
C MET A 107 16.73 -0.03 3.20
N GLU A 108 16.68 -1.36 3.35
CA GLU A 108 17.54 -2.30 2.63
C GLU A 108 17.40 -2.13 1.11
N GLN A 109 16.18 -2.16 0.58
CA GLN A 109 15.94 -2.12 -0.86
C GLN A 109 16.23 -0.74 -1.49
N ALA A 110 16.04 0.35 -0.76
CA ALA A 110 16.36 1.70 -1.24
C ALA A 110 17.85 2.05 -1.07
N GLY A 111 18.58 1.29 -0.25
CA GLY A 111 19.96 1.57 0.12
C GLY A 111 20.08 2.86 0.93
N VAL A 112 19.17 3.07 1.89
CA VAL A 112 19.15 4.23 2.80
C VAL A 112 19.30 3.77 4.25
N THR A 113 19.82 4.65 5.11
CA THR A 113 20.01 4.42 6.54
C THR A 113 19.29 5.50 7.36
N GLY A 114 19.35 5.42 8.71
CA GLY A 114 18.87 6.47 9.62
C GLY A 114 17.36 6.65 9.70
N GLY A 115 16.59 5.68 9.16
CA GLY A 115 15.14 5.66 9.25
C GLY A 115 14.68 5.05 10.56
N GLU A 116 13.69 5.67 11.19
CA GLU A 116 13.01 5.19 12.39
C GLU A 116 11.50 5.28 12.21
N LEU A 117 10.73 4.50 12.98
CA LEU A 117 9.27 4.67 13.00
C LEU A 117 8.94 5.96 13.74
N VAL A 118 7.89 6.66 13.30
CA VAL A 118 7.46 7.89 14.00
C VAL A 118 7.03 7.56 15.43
N SER A 119 7.47 8.40 16.36
CA SER A 119 7.18 8.38 17.80
C SER A 119 7.04 9.82 18.29
N VAL A 120 6.65 10.00 19.55
CA VAL A 120 6.56 11.33 20.17
C VAL A 120 7.94 12.00 20.30
N GLU A 121 9.01 11.21 20.37
CA GLU A 121 10.37 11.71 20.57
C GLU A 121 11.02 12.20 19.26
N ASN A 122 10.51 11.75 18.11
CA ASN A 122 11.10 12.00 16.80
C ASN A 122 10.14 12.66 15.80
N ASP A 123 9.03 13.24 16.29
CA ASP A 123 8.04 13.98 15.49
C ASP A 123 8.59 15.26 14.85
N THR A 124 9.77 15.71 15.32
CA THR A 124 10.54 16.82 14.75
C THR A 124 11.48 16.40 13.62
N LEU A 125 11.58 15.11 13.27
CA LEU A 125 12.39 14.69 12.12
C LEU A 125 11.66 14.95 10.80
N PRO A 126 12.37 14.96 9.65
CA PRO A 126 11.72 14.88 8.36
C PRO A 126 10.91 13.57 8.26
N ILE A 127 9.58 13.67 8.16
CA ILE A 127 8.68 12.51 8.20
C ILE A 127 8.20 12.15 6.80
N TYR A 128 8.50 10.92 6.37
CA TYR A 128 7.88 10.30 5.20
C TYR A 128 6.59 9.60 5.62
N SER A 129 5.46 9.96 5.02
CA SER A 129 4.14 9.43 5.42
C SER A 129 3.43 8.75 4.27
N VAL A 130 2.95 7.52 4.46
CA VAL A 130 2.01 6.87 3.54
C VAL A 130 0.59 7.25 3.94
N THR A 131 -0.06 8.10 3.15
CA THR A 131 -1.36 8.70 3.51
C THR A 131 -2.54 7.99 2.85
N ARG A 132 -2.31 7.34 1.72
CA ARG A 132 -3.35 6.61 0.99
C ARG A 132 -2.79 5.34 0.39
N VAL A 133 -3.57 4.27 0.44
CA VAL A 133 -3.35 3.03 -0.30
C VAL A 133 -4.66 2.63 -0.97
N TRP A 134 -4.63 2.32 -2.25
CA TRP A 134 -5.81 1.90 -2.99
C TRP A 134 -5.45 0.76 -3.92
N ILE A 135 -6.20 -0.33 -3.87
CA ILE A 135 -5.94 -1.55 -4.65
C ILE A 135 -7.23 -2.00 -5.32
N ARG A 136 -7.17 -2.16 -6.65
CA ARG A 136 -8.22 -2.78 -7.46
C ARG A 136 -7.60 -3.83 -8.38
N GLY A 137 -7.70 -5.10 -8.00
CA GLY A 137 -7.19 -6.20 -8.84
C GLY A 137 -5.66 -6.18 -8.97
N ASP A 138 -5.14 -5.99 -10.19
CA ASP A 138 -3.71 -5.90 -10.48
C ASP A 138 -3.16 -4.46 -10.43
N GLN A 139 -3.99 -3.49 -10.07
CA GLN A 139 -3.64 -2.07 -10.01
C GLN A 139 -3.62 -1.58 -8.57
N GLY A 140 -2.63 -0.76 -8.25
CA GLY A 140 -2.46 -0.12 -6.96
C GLY A 140 -2.14 1.37 -7.13
N GLU A 141 -2.56 2.17 -6.16
CA GLU A 141 -2.19 3.57 -6.03
C GLU A 141 -1.76 3.82 -4.59
N VAL A 142 -0.64 4.51 -4.41
CA VAL A 142 -0.13 4.89 -3.09
C VAL A 142 0.22 6.37 -3.10
N ASP A 143 -0.32 7.13 -2.16
CA ASP A 143 0.12 8.49 -1.90
C ASP A 143 1.16 8.48 -0.78
N VAL A 144 2.34 9.02 -1.09
CA VAL A 144 3.42 9.26 -0.14
C VAL A 144 3.63 10.75 -0.01
N VAL A 145 3.56 11.27 1.21
CA VAL A 145 3.96 12.64 1.53
C VAL A 145 5.40 12.61 2.00
N ARG A 146 6.26 13.41 1.36
CA ARG A 146 7.67 13.57 1.73
C ARG A 146 7.98 14.99 2.19
N PRO A 147 9.00 15.15 3.04
CA PRO A 147 9.58 16.45 3.34
C PRO A 147 10.41 16.93 2.15
N VAL A 148 10.35 18.23 1.84
CA VAL A 148 11.20 18.89 0.85
C VAL A 148 11.79 20.12 1.50
N ALA A 149 13.12 20.26 1.44
CA ALA A 149 13.81 21.45 1.94
C ALA A 149 13.19 22.70 1.30
N TRP A 150 12.76 23.64 2.14
CA TRP A 150 12.07 24.84 1.70
C TRP A 150 12.73 26.05 2.34
N VAL A 151 13.06 27.06 1.52
CA VAL A 151 13.55 28.35 2.01
C VAL A 151 12.32 29.23 2.22
N GLY A 152 11.58 28.94 3.28
CA GLY A 152 10.38 29.68 3.69
C GLY A 152 10.63 30.58 4.90
N LEU A 153 9.64 31.42 5.21
CA LEU A 153 9.62 32.20 6.45
C LEU A 153 9.14 31.41 7.68
N ASP A 154 8.64 30.19 7.49
CA ASP A 154 8.06 29.39 8.57
C ASP A 154 9.15 28.74 9.44
N ASP A 155 8.84 28.48 10.72
CA ASP A 155 9.74 27.85 11.70
C ASP A 155 10.11 26.38 11.37
N ARG A 156 9.48 25.78 10.35
CA ARG A 156 9.81 24.43 9.89
C ARG A 156 10.78 24.49 8.70
N PRO A 157 11.93 23.79 8.74
CA PRO A 157 12.91 23.87 7.65
C PRO A 157 12.53 23.05 6.40
N TRP A 158 11.33 22.45 6.37
CA TRP A 158 10.80 21.72 5.23
C TRP A 158 9.33 22.03 4.98
N SER A 159 8.92 21.91 3.72
CA SER A 159 7.53 21.86 3.29
C SER A 159 7.15 20.44 2.86
N LEU A 160 5.85 20.17 2.73
CA LEU A 160 5.35 18.85 2.39
C LEU A 160 5.05 18.74 0.89
N GLN A 161 5.46 17.62 0.29
CA GLN A 161 5.14 17.29 -1.10
C GLN A 161 4.49 15.93 -1.18
N LYS A 162 3.30 15.86 -1.77
CA LYS A 162 2.65 14.58 -2.09
C LYS A 162 3.20 14.00 -3.38
N ILE A 163 3.40 12.69 -3.41
CA ILE A 163 3.73 11.90 -4.58
C ILE A 163 2.71 10.79 -4.69
N THR A 164 1.97 10.77 -5.80
CA THR A 164 1.06 9.66 -6.12
C THR A 164 1.80 8.67 -7.00
N LEU A 165 1.92 7.43 -6.53
CA LEU A 165 2.54 6.34 -7.26
C LEU A 165 1.46 5.38 -7.75
N HIS A 166 1.43 5.15 -9.06
CA HIS A 166 0.63 4.10 -9.67
C HIS A 166 1.49 2.85 -9.83
N LEU A 167 1.01 1.75 -9.27
CA LEU A 167 1.68 0.46 -9.28
C LEU A 167 0.84 -0.56 -10.03
N ARG A 168 1.52 -1.51 -10.66
CA ARG A 168 0.90 -2.69 -11.27
C ARG A 168 1.53 -3.94 -10.67
N GLY A 169 0.71 -4.95 -10.37
CA GLY A 169 1.14 -6.14 -9.66
C GLY A 169 -0.01 -7.09 -9.36
N GLY A 170 -0.13 -7.55 -8.12
CA GLY A 170 -1.17 -8.50 -7.69
C GLY A 170 -0.55 -9.79 -7.19
N ARG A 171 -0.75 -10.90 -7.91
CA ARG A 171 -0.18 -12.21 -7.55
C ARG A 171 1.35 -12.26 -7.58
N TYR A 172 1.97 -11.30 -8.28
CA TYR A 172 3.41 -11.17 -8.45
C TYR A 172 3.94 -9.90 -7.78
N LYS A 173 5.23 -9.62 -7.96
CA LYS A 173 5.88 -8.39 -7.49
C LYS A 173 5.14 -7.15 -8.00
N TRP A 174 5.00 -6.14 -7.15
CA TRP A 174 4.50 -4.83 -7.54
C TRP A 174 5.61 -3.99 -8.17
N ASP A 175 5.28 -3.33 -9.27
CA ASP A 175 6.17 -2.40 -9.96
C ASP A 175 5.52 -1.04 -10.13
N VAL A 176 6.31 0.01 -9.93
CA VAL A 176 5.86 1.39 -10.12
C VAL A 176 5.82 1.68 -11.61
N VAL A 177 4.63 1.98 -12.12
CA VAL A 177 4.39 2.33 -13.53
C VAL A 177 4.52 3.83 -13.73
N THR A 178 4.03 4.62 -12.78
CA THR A 178 4.04 6.09 -12.87
C THR A 178 4.21 6.67 -11.48
N ALA A 179 4.96 7.77 -11.38
CA ALA A 179 5.07 8.58 -10.19
C ALA A 179 4.74 10.03 -10.55
N ARG A 180 3.77 10.62 -9.88
CA ARG A 180 3.33 12.00 -10.08
C ARG A 180 3.61 12.79 -8.81
N ALA A 181 4.57 13.70 -8.88
CA ALA A 181 4.80 14.69 -7.84
C ALA A 181 3.76 15.82 -7.95
N TRP A 182 3.13 16.16 -6.82
CA TRP A 182 2.26 17.32 -6.70
C TRP A 182 3.10 18.56 -6.33
N PRO A 183 2.58 19.79 -6.53
CA PRO A 183 3.29 21.00 -6.10
C PRO A 183 3.57 20.98 -4.59
N VAL A 184 4.74 21.50 -4.21
CA VAL A 184 5.13 21.62 -2.79
C VAL A 184 4.14 22.51 -2.05
N GLY A 185 3.80 22.15 -0.81
CA GLY A 185 2.84 22.87 0.02
C GLY A 185 1.37 22.56 -0.26
N THR A 186 1.06 21.71 -1.25
CA THR A 186 -0.34 21.30 -1.53
C THR A 186 -0.79 20.06 -0.76
N ALA A 187 0.16 19.35 -0.13
CA ALA A 187 -0.15 18.21 0.70
C ALA A 187 -0.67 18.68 2.06
N ALA A 188 -1.80 18.12 2.50
CA ALA A 188 -2.24 18.27 3.87
C ALA A 188 -1.24 17.60 4.82
N GLU A 189 -1.10 18.16 6.02
CA GLU A 189 -0.30 17.54 7.08
C GLU A 189 -0.92 16.18 7.46
N PRO A 190 -0.16 15.07 7.37
CA PRO A 190 -0.67 13.76 7.70
C PRO A 190 -0.87 13.60 9.20
N GLU A 191 -1.91 12.88 9.62
CA GLU A 191 -2.05 12.44 11.01
C GLU A 191 -0.85 11.53 11.34
N LEU A 192 -0.12 11.86 12.40
CA LEU A 192 1.03 11.09 12.86
C LEU A 192 0.54 9.96 13.77
N TYR A 193 0.88 8.72 13.39
CA TYR A 193 0.59 7.56 14.21
C TYR A 193 1.88 7.10 14.89
N GLY A 194 2.09 7.54 16.12
CA GLY A 194 3.21 7.09 16.93
C GLY A 194 3.06 5.61 17.28
N TRP A 195 4.12 4.83 17.13
CA TRP A 195 4.23 3.54 17.81
C TRP A 195 4.95 3.73 19.14
N PRO A 196 4.55 3.02 20.21
CA PRO A 196 5.32 3.04 21.43
C PRO A 196 6.74 2.57 21.09
N VAL A 197 7.74 3.35 21.49
CA VAL A 197 9.11 2.86 21.52
C VAL A 197 9.07 1.72 22.51
N VAL A 198 9.17 0.49 22.01
CA VAL A 198 9.43 -0.64 22.89
C VAL A 198 10.82 -0.31 23.43
N GLU A 199 10.89 0.22 24.66
CA GLU A 199 12.14 0.29 25.39
C GLU A 199 12.67 -1.13 25.39
N THR A 200 13.63 -1.40 24.51
CA THR A 200 14.26 -2.70 24.40
C THR A 200 14.77 -2.96 25.80
N ALA A 201 14.11 -3.87 26.53
CA ALA A 201 14.37 -4.11 27.93
C ALA A 201 15.88 -4.18 28.09
N GLN A 202 16.45 -3.21 28.80
CA GLN A 202 17.90 -3.05 28.90
C GLN A 202 18.44 -4.38 29.39
N VAL A 203 19.06 -5.14 28.49
CA VAL A 203 19.81 -6.32 28.87
C VAL A 203 20.98 -5.76 29.65
N ASP A 204 21.05 -6.07 30.93
CA ASP A 204 22.18 -5.67 31.75
C ASP A 204 23.49 -6.19 31.13
N GLU A 205 24.61 -5.56 31.49
CA GLU A 205 25.95 -5.94 30.97
C GLU A 205 26.31 -7.41 31.27
N GLN A 206 25.53 -8.09 32.11
CA GLN A 206 25.73 -9.48 32.52
C GLN A 206 25.01 -10.47 31.59
N GLY A 207 24.17 -10.00 30.65
CA GLY A 207 23.43 -10.86 29.74
C GLY A 207 22.41 -11.74 30.45
N GLU A 208 22.14 -11.49 31.74
CA GLU A 208 21.04 -12.12 32.44
C GLU A 208 19.79 -11.33 32.06
N ARG A 209 18.90 -11.97 31.29
CA ARG A 209 17.51 -11.54 31.29
C ARG A 209 17.07 -11.59 32.75
N LEU A 210 17.02 -10.43 33.42
CA LEU A 210 16.31 -10.32 34.69
C LEU A 210 14.95 -10.98 34.45
N PRO A 211 14.61 -12.04 35.20
CA PRO A 211 13.35 -12.71 34.99
C PRO A 211 12.28 -11.63 35.11
N GLU A 212 11.53 -11.43 34.02
CA GLU A 212 10.35 -10.59 34.06
C GLU A 212 9.55 -11.13 35.24
N ALA A 213 9.52 -10.36 36.32
CA ALA A 213 8.60 -10.59 37.41
C ALA A 213 7.21 -10.29 36.84
N PHE A 214 6.71 -11.21 36.02
CA PHE A 214 5.30 -11.40 35.74
C PHE A 214 4.67 -11.89 37.05
N THR A 215 4.59 -10.99 38.02
CA THR A 215 3.53 -11.04 39.02
C THR A 215 2.25 -10.56 38.31
N GLN A 216 1.76 -11.37 37.38
CA GLN A 216 0.33 -11.44 37.14
C GLN A 216 -0.22 -12.45 38.16
N GLU A 217 -0.34 -12.00 39.40
CA GLU A 217 -1.34 -12.56 40.29
C GLU A 217 -2.68 -12.00 39.80
N ALA A 218 -3.22 -12.62 38.76
CA ALA A 218 -4.56 -12.35 38.29
C ALA A 218 -5.51 -12.78 39.42
N PRO A 219 -6.30 -11.87 40.02
CA PRO A 219 -7.39 -12.30 40.86
C PRO A 219 -8.35 -13.09 39.97
N ALA A 220 -8.50 -14.38 40.27
CA ALA A 220 -9.53 -15.22 39.70
C ALA A 220 -10.90 -14.71 40.18
N GLU A 221 -11.41 -13.66 39.55
CA GLU A 221 -12.82 -13.32 39.72
C GLU A 221 -13.65 -14.32 38.90
N PRO A 222 -14.61 -15.01 39.53
CA PRO A 222 -15.50 -15.92 38.83
C PRO A 222 -16.38 -15.11 37.87
N VAL A 223 -16.29 -15.45 36.57
CA VAL A 223 -17.16 -14.89 35.54
C VAL A 223 -18.59 -15.39 35.79
N GLU A 224 -19.39 -14.58 36.48
CA GLU A 224 -20.84 -14.77 36.52
C GLU A 224 -21.40 -14.63 35.11
N SER A 225 -21.93 -15.73 34.62
CA SER A 225 -22.65 -15.83 33.35
C SER A 225 -23.98 -15.07 33.45
N THR A 226 -23.97 -13.79 33.14
CA THR A 226 -25.19 -13.04 32.83
C THR A 226 -25.52 -13.22 31.36
N ALA A 227 -26.29 -14.28 31.07
CA ALA A 227 -27.08 -14.41 29.85
C ALA A 227 -28.15 -13.29 29.81
N ALA A 228 -27.75 -12.10 29.36
CA ALA A 228 -28.67 -10.99 29.10
C ALA A 228 -29.25 -11.15 27.69
N TYR A 229 -30.49 -11.62 27.67
CA TYR A 229 -31.58 -11.29 26.75
C TYR A 229 -31.20 -10.39 25.55
N VAL A 230 -31.14 -10.99 24.35
CA VAL A 230 -31.17 -10.24 23.10
C VAL A 230 -32.63 -9.91 22.81
N GLU A 231 -32.99 -8.63 22.95
CA GLU A 231 -34.31 -8.16 22.51
C GLU A 231 -34.44 -8.29 20.99
N PRO A 232 -35.64 -8.66 20.48
CA PRO A 232 -35.90 -8.76 19.06
C PRO A 232 -35.90 -7.37 18.43
N VAL A 233 -34.93 -7.13 17.55
CA VAL A 233 -34.85 -5.90 16.74
C VAL A 233 -36.14 -5.74 15.94
N GLU A 234 -36.87 -4.68 16.26
CA GLU A 234 -38.07 -4.27 15.54
C GLU A 234 -37.77 -4.13 14.05
N ARG A 235 -38.66 -4.76 13.29
CA ARG A 235 -38.74 -4.77 11.83
C ARG A 235 -38.94 -3.32 11.36
N MET A 236 -37.85 -2.60 11.08
CA MET A 236 -37.90 -1.31 10.41
C MET A 236 -38.62 -1.47 9.07
N GLU A 237 -39.74 -0.77 8.94
CA GLU A 237 -40.51 -0.62 7.72
C GLU A 237 -39.61 -0.20 6.56
N ALA A 238 -39.81 -0.89 5.43
CA ALA A 238 -39.24 -0.53 4.16
C ALA A 238 -39.75 0.88 3.77
N ALA A 239 -38.89 1.88 3.92
CA ALA A 239 -39.10 3.18 3.30
C ALA A 239 -39.11 2.98 1.78
N GLU A 240 -40.30 3.13 1.21
CA GLU A 240 -40.59 3.13 -0.21
C GLU A 240 -39.74 4.20 -0.90
N ALA A 241 -38.66 3.76 -1.57
CA ALA A 241 -37.77 4.65 -2.31
C ALA A 241 -38.51 5.22 -3.51
N ALA A 242 -38.78 6.53 -3.48
CA ALA A 242 -39.33 7.25 -4.62
C ALA A 242 -38.42 7.08 -5.85
N PRO A 243 -38.98 6.90 -7.06
CA PRO A 243 -38.21 6.77 -8.29
C PRO A 243 -37.40 8.05 -8.53
N ILE A 244 -36.07 7.89 -8.55
CA ILE A 244 -35.14 8.95 -8.93
C ILE A 244 -35.32 9.17 -10.42
N GLU A 245 -35.95 10.28 -10.81
CA GLU A 245 -36.01 10.68 -12.21
C GLU A 245 -34.59 10.89 -12.74
N PRO A 246 -34.20 10.24 -13.85
CA PRO A 246 -32.88 10.44 -14.42
C PRO A 246 -32.77 11.88 -14.91
N MET A 247 -31.98 12.69 -14.19
CA MET A 247 -31.56 13.98 -14.68
C MET A 247 -30.81 13.77 -16.00
N MET A 248 -31.45 14.15 -17.10
CA MET A 248 -30.86 14.20 -18.43
C MET A 248 -29.67 15.16 -18.37
N THR A 249 -28.47 14.63 -18.18
CA THR A 249 -27.24 15.40 -18.26
C THR A 249 -27.06 15.82 -19.71
N GLU A 250 -27.17 17.12 -19.95
CA GLU A 250 -26.88 17.74 -21.23
C GLU A 250 -25.46 17.36 -21.67
N PRO A 251 -25.26 16.84 -22.90
CA PRO A 251 -23.96 16.38 -23.35
C PRO A 251 -22.99 17.55 -23.39
N ALA A 252 -21.84 17.39 -22.75
CA ALA A 252 -20.79 18.41 -22.75
C ALA A 252 -20.38 18.76 -24.21
N PRO A 253 -20.16 20.05 -24.52
CA PRO A 253 -19.75 20.46 -25.86
C PRO A 253 -18.39 19.83 -26.23
N PRO A 254 -18.15 19.58 -27.53
CA PRO A 254 -16.89 19.00 -28.00
C PRO A 254 -15.71 19.90 -27.61
N VAL A 255 -14.70 19.30 -26.97
CA VAL A 255 -13.45 19.99 -26.63
C VAL A 255 -12.66 20.24 -27.92
N GLU A 256 -12.55 21.49 -28.33
CA GLU A 256 -11.65 21.91 -29.41
C GLU A 256 -10.20 21.77 -28.95
N TRP A 257 -9.47 20.82 -29.55
CA TRP A 257 -8.05 20.64 -29.31
C TRP A 257 -7.24 21.68 -30.08
N HIS A 258 -6.67 22.65 -29.37
CA HIS A 258 -5.65 23.53 -29.94
C HIS A 258 -4.26 22.89 -29.79
N PRO A 259 -3.51 22.70 -30.89
CA PRO A 259 -2.14 22.20 -30.81
C PRO A 259 -1.25 23.23 -30.09
N ILE A 260 -0.49 22.77 -29.11
CA ILE A 260 0.49 23.60 -28.39
C ILE A 260 1.62 23.97 -29.37
N PRO A 261 1.95 25.26 -29.55
CA PRO A 261 3.03 25.67 -30.44
C PRO A 261 4.38 25.14 -29.96
N GLN A 262 5.11 24.46 -30.83
CA GLN A 262 6.40 23.81 -30.55
C GLN A 262 7.58 24.79 -30.32
N SER A 263 7.35 26.09 -30.25
CA SER A 263 8.41 27.11 -30.32
C SER A 263 9.00 27.55 -28.98
N SER A 264 8.59 26.99 -27.83
CA SER A 264 9.03 27.45 -26.51
C SER A 264 10.17 26.63 -25.86
N TRP A 265 10.78 25.68 -26.58
CA TRP A 265 11.97 24.96 -26.09
C TRP A 265 13.24 25.59 -26.68
N ARG A 266 13.75 26.64 -26.05
CA ARG A 266 15.15 27.09 -26.19
C ARG A 266 15.74 27.39 -24.83
#